data_AF-A0A4Y3KMJ2-F1
#
_entry.id   AF-A0A4Y3KMJ2-F1
#
_cell.length_a   1.000
_cell.length_b   1.000
_cell.length_c   1.000
_cell.angle_alpha   90.00
_cell.angle_beta   90.00
_cell.angle_gamma   90.00
#
_symmetry.space_group_name_H-M   'P 1'
#
loop_
_entity.id
_entity.type
_entity.pdbx_description
1 polymer ?
#
loop_
_entity_poly.entity_id
_entity_poly.type
_entity_poly.pdbx_seq_one_letter_code
_entity_poly.pdbx_strand_id
1 'polypeptide(L)'
;MPVGTTTVRFHHPAGARGLVVLFDGGGGGSVWFTFMEDRLLVEALVDAGLAVAAVQSEGPSGSYDMTEVLEDNLDLQNVSTTIADLGFAGGDVYYLGFSSGGVFASLAATAIPAKALALLSARGVEATFSSTAPLPPPTMWVLGRNDRRVPPTDPGLITNWAAIAASGVDWAYYVNEPVGMLPEAFERIADPTSGVSPTDSADAVAQLAAGGQLDACSVPLGRGNAIDWTVVTPGPSFTGPFLTEARRQVDELFGAHTVTSDVRQQIADFFLAHP
;
A
#
# COMPACT_ATOMS: atom_id res chain seq x y z
N MET A 1 14.81 24.58 -16.97
CA MET A 1 13.53 23.93 -17.34
C MET A 1 12.66 24.01 -16.09
N PRO A 2 11.39 24.43 -16.16
CA PRO A 2 10.53 24.38 -14.98
C PRO A 2 10.36 22.91 -14.60
N VAL A 3 10.64 22.58 -13.33
CA VAL A 3 10.34 21.28 -12.72
C VAL A 3 8.84 21.02 -12.86
N GLY A 4 8.47 19.80 -13.26
CA GLY A 4 7.08 19.40 -13.49
C GLY A 4 6.20 19.75 -12.29
N THR A 5 4.94 20.12 -12.56
CA THR A 5 3.94 20.42 -11.54
C THR A 5 3.44 19.12 -10.91
N THR A 6 4.35 18.38 -10.29
CA THR A 6 4.04 17.12 -9.61
C THR A 6 3.02 17.40 -8.52
N THR A 7 1.84 16.80 -8.66
CA THR A 7 0.80 16.94 -7.63
C THR A 7 1.18 16.08 -6.44
N VAL A 8 1.71 16.72 -5.40
CA VAL A 8 1.97 16.09 -4.11
C VAL A 8 0.76 16.28 -3.22
N ARG A 9 0.20 15.18 -2.71
CA ARG A 9 -0.73 15.23 -1.57
C ARG A 9 0.03 14.87 -0.32
N PHE A 10 -0.07 15.70 0.70
CA PHE A 10 0.69 15.53 1.93
C PHE A 10 -0.13 15.85 3.16
N HIS A 11 0.28 15.26 4.28
CA HIS A 11 -0.10 15.67 5.62
C HIS A 11 1.18 15.89 6.42
N HIS A 12 1.36 17.10 6.95
CA HIS A 12 2.59 17.52 7.63
C HIS A 12 2.26 18.09 9.01
N PRO A 13 2.16 17.24 10.05
CA PRO A 13 1.90 17.72 11.40
C PRO A 13 3.09 18.56 11.90
N ALA A 14 2.82 19.58 12.72
CA ALA A 14 3.87 20.39 13.30
C ALA A 14 4.75 19.52 14.23
N GLY A 15 6.07 19.54 14.03
CA GLY A 15 7.00 18.72 14.81
C GLY A 15 7.04 17.25 14.38
N ALA A 16 6.66 16.94 13.13
CA ALA A 16 6.81 15.61 12.55
C ALA A 16 8.22 15.05 12.74
N ARG A 17 8.30 13.78 13.14
CA ARG A 17 9.56 13.10 13.49
C ARG A 17 10.34 12.56 12.30
N GLY A 18 9.68 12.45 11.15
CA GLY A 18 10.21 11.93 9.90
C GLY A 18 9.15 12.04 8.79
N LEU A 19 9.54 11.75 7.56
CA LEU A 19 8.69 11.78 6.38
C LEU A 19 8.55 10.37 5.79
N VAL A 20 7.32 9.92 5.56
CA VAL A 20 7.04 8.74 4.73
C VAL A 20 6.64 9.18 3.33
N VAL A 21 7.42 8.81 2.32
CA VAL A 21 7.06 9.01 0.92
C VAL A 21 6.29 7.78 0.42
N LEU A 22 5.11 8.03 -0.14
CA LEU A 22 4.15 7.01 -0.54
C LEU A 22 4.14 6.81 -2.06
N PHE A 23 4.21 5.56 -2.50
CA PHE A 23 4.25 5.16 -3.91
C PHE A 23 3.17 4.12 -4.22
N ASP A 24 2.16 4.46 -5.01
CA ASP A 24 1.08 3.51 -5.33
C ASP A 24 1.46 2.57 -6.50
N GLY A 25 0.60 1.60 -6.83
CA GLY A 25 0.87 0.62 -7.88
C GLY A 25 0.72 1.12 -9.31
N GLY A 26 0.08 2.28 -9.53
CA GLY A 26 -0.22 2.85 -10.84
C GLY A 26 0.39 4.22 -11.10
N GLY A 27 1.22 4.75 -10.19
CA GLY A 27 1.79 6.10 -10.28
C GLY A 27 0.85 7.23 -9.84
N GLY A 28 -0.35 6.91 -9.36
CA GLY A 28 -1.34 7.81 -8.75
C GLY A 28 -1.10 8.15 -7.28
N GLY A 29 -0.56 9.34 -6.97
CA GLY A 29 -0.39 9.81 -5.59
C GLY A 29 -1.71 10.02 -4.82
N SER A 30 -2.82 10.28 -5.52
CA SER A 30 -4.13 10.50 -4.88
C SER A 30 -4.81 9.24 -4.34
N VAL A 31 -4.37 8.06 -4.78
CA VAL A 31 -4.92 6.75 -4.39
C VAL A 31 -4.83 6.56 -2.88
N TRP A 32 -3.71 6.97 -2.27
CA TRP A 32 -3.44 6.88 -0.84
C TRP A 32 -4.44 7.60 0.07
N PHE A 33 -5.18 8.57 -0.48
CA PHE A 33 -6.13 9.40 0.26
C PHE A 33 -7.58 9.18 -0.17
N THR A 34 -7.83 8.21 -1.06
CA THR A 34 -9.15 7.99 -1.65
C THR A 34 -9.77 6.69 -1.14
N PHE A 35 -9.04 5.59 -1.17
CA PHE A 35 -9.57 4.29 -0.79
C PHE A 35 -9.40 3.99 0.70
N MET A 36 -10.29 3.15 1.25
CA MET A 36 -10.40 2.93 2.71
C MET A 36 -9.09 2.45 3.36
N GLU A 37 -8.57 1.30 2.96
CA GLU A 37 -7.33 0.72 3.49
C GLU A 37 -6.13 1.67 3.38
N ASP A 38 -5.99 2.34 2.25
CA ASP A 38 -4.90 3.27 2.02
C ASP A 38 -4.99 4.48 2.96
N ARG A 39 -6.19 5.03 3.14
CA ARG A 39 -6.46 6.12 4.09
C ARG A 39 -6.19 5.70 5.53
N LEU A 40 -6.65 4.51 5.94
CA LEU A 40 -6.41 4.01 7.30
C LEU A 40 -4.92 3.84 7.58
N LEU A 41 -4.15 3.40 6.57
CA LEU A 41 -2.69 3.33 6.67
C LEU A 41 -2.06 4.72 6.81
N VAL A 42 -2.49 5.68 6.00
CA VAL A 42 -2.05 7.09 6.08
C VAL A 42 -2.36 7.69 7.46
N GLU A 43 -3.57 7.48 7.97
CA GLU A 43 -4.00 7.95 9.29
C GLU A 43 -3.11 7.39 10.40
N ALA A 44 -2.80 6.10 10.37
CA ALA A 44 -1.91 5.49 11.37
C ALA A 44 -0.49 6.08 11.35
N LEU A 45 0.06 6.39 10.18
CA LEU A 45 1.37 7.05 10.07
C LEU A 45 1.33 8.48 10.66
N VAL A 46 0.29 9.23 10.34
CA VAL A 46 0.10 10.59 10.86
C VAL A 46 -0.10 10.59 12.38
N ASP A 47 -0.93 9.69 12.90
CA ASP A 47 -1.19 9.52 14.33
C ASP A 47 0.08 9.13 15.10
N ALA A 48 1.00 8.40 14.44
CA ALA A 48 2.32 8.08 14.97
C ALA A 48 3.32 9.27 14.95
N GLY A 49 2.90 10.43 14.43
CA GLY A 49 3.69 11.66 14.39
C GLY A 49 4.63 11.77 13.19
N LEU A 50 4.38 11.03 12.11
CA LEU A 50 5.12 11.12 10.86
C LEU A 50 4.41 12.09 9.89
N ALA A 51 5.18 12.83 9.11
CA ALA A 51 4.68 13.47 7.91
C ALA A 51 4.52 12.40 6.82
N VAL A 52 3.54 12.58 5.93
CA VAL A 52 3.36 11.71 4.77
C VAL A 52 3.25 12.55 3.50
N ALA A 53 3.82 12.07 2.40
CA ALA A 53 3.71 12.69 1.09
C ALA A 53 3.58 11.62 0.01
N ALA A 54 2.49 11.67 -0.77
CA ALA A 54 2.33 10.81 -1.94
C ALA A 54 2.76 11.58 -3.19
N VAL A 55 3.72 11.01 -3.93
CA VAL A 55 4.27 11.61 -5.14
C VAL A 55 3.60 10.96 -6.35
N GLN A 56 2.94 11.78 -7.16
CA GLN A 56 2.41 11.38 -8.46
C GLN A 56 3.58 11.10 -9.41
N SER A 57 3.54 9.97 -10.11
CA SER A 57 4.52 9.68 -11.15
C SER A 57 4.33 10.57 -12.38
N GLU A 58 5.44 11.07 -12.92
CA GLU A 58 5.57 11.70 -14.23
C GLU A 58 6.27 10.78 -15.25
N GLY A 59 6.49 9.52 -14.88
CA GLY A 59 7.14 8.53 -15.73
C GLY A 59 6.31 8.13 -16.96
N PRO A 60 6.92 7.39 -17.90
CA PRO A 60 6.29 7.06 -19.17
C PRO A 60 4.95 6.34 -18.97
N SER A 61 3.90 6.83 -19.63
CA SER A 61 2.53 6.28 -19.55
C SER A 61 1.88 6.38 -18.15
N GLY A 62 2.40 7.27 -17.29
CA GLY A 62 1.86 7.51 -15.94
C GLY A 62 2.31 6.50 -14.89
N SER A 63 3.28 5.64 -15.21
CA SER A 63 3.89 4.69 -14.26
C SER A 63 5.30 5.15 -13.87
N TYR A 64 5.74 4.77 -12.67
CA TYR A 64 7.07 5.12 -12.18
C TYR A 64 8.18 4.70 -13.15
N ASP A 65 9.08 5.62 -13.43
CA ASP A 65 10.31 5.35 -14.18
C ASP A 65 11.23 4.47 -13.33
N MET A 66 11.52 3.27 -13.84
CA MET A 66 12.36 2.27 -13.16
C MET A 66 13.86 2.45 -13.44
N THR A 67 14.27 3.58 -14.01
CA THR A 67 15.68 3.93 -14.25
C THR A 67 16.31 4.47 -12.95
N GLU A 68 17.43 3.91 -12.50
CA GLU A 68 18.07 4.33 -11.23
C GLU A 68 18.85 5.64 -11.33
N VAL A 69 19.01 6.20 -12.53
CA VAL A 69 19.79 7.41 -12.78
C VAL A 69 18.96 8.64 -12.42
N LEU A 70 19.21 9.20 -11.23
CA LEU A 70 18.50 10.38 -10.72
C LEU A 70 18.40 11.53 -11.73
N GLU A 71 19.48 11.83 -12.45
CA GLU A 71 19.56 12.94 -13.41
C GLU A 71 18.61 12.77 -14.61
N ASP A 72 18.31 11.53 -14.98
CA ASP A 72 17.45 11.17 -16.09
C ASP A 72 16.03 10.77 -15.63
N ASN A 73 15.85 10.48 -14.35
CA ASN A 73 14.59 10.04 -13.77
C ASN A 73 13.85 11.18 -13.07
N LEU A 74 12.78 11.68 -13.71
CA LEU A 74 11.94 12.73 -13.16
C LEU A 74 11.24 12.33 -11.86
N ASP A 75 10.83 11.07 -11.70
CA ASP A 75 10.18 10.60 -10.47
C ASP A 75 11.14 10.68 -9.28
N LEU A 76 12.41 10.28 -9.46
CA LEU A 76 13.42 10.43 -8.42
C LEU A 76 13.72 11.89 -8.12
N GLN A 77 13.79 12.77 -9.13
CA GLN A 77 13.94 14.21 -8.91
C GLN A 77 12.77 14.80 -8.12
N ASN A 78 11.55 14.35 -8.41
CA ASN A 78 10.34 14.76 -7.71
C ASN A 78 10.34 14.28 -6.25
N VAL A 79 10.81 13.06 -5.97
CA VAL A 79 11.01 12.55 -4.60
C VAL A 79 12.01 13.43 -3.86
N SER A 80 13.18 13.68 -4.44
CA SER A 80 14.23 14.50 -3.84
C SER A 80 13.74 15.93 -3.54
N THR A 81 13.05 16.54 -4.49
CA THR A 81 12.46 17.87 -4.35
C THR A 81 11.40 17.89 -3.24
N THR A 82 10.51 16.89 -3.20
CA THR A 82 9.47 16.77 -2.17
C THR A 82 10.08 16.66 -0.76
N ILE A 83 11.13 15.85 -0.60
CA ILE A 83 11.86 15.71 0.67
C ILE A 83 12.45 17.07 1.10
N ALA A 84 13.07 17.80 0.17
CA ALA A 84 13.67 19.10 0.45
C ALA A 84 12.62 20.17 0.79
N ASP A 85 11.55 20.27 0.00
CA ASP A 85 10.49 21.28 0.16
C ASP A 85 9.70 21.10 1.46
N LEU A 86 9.56 19.85 1.92
CA LEU A 86 8.95 19.55 3.22
C LEU A 86 9.93 19.65 4.40
N GLY A 87 11.21 20.00 4.15
CA GLY A 87 12.20 20.25 5.20
C GLY A 87 12.85 18.99 5.79
N PHE A 88 12.82 17.87 5.08
CA PHE A 88 13.42 16.59 5.50
C PHE A 88 14.75 16.25 4.80
N ALA A 89 15.37 17.22 4.12
CA ALA A 89 16.70 17.04 3.57
C ALA A 89 17.72 16.71 4.68
N GLY A 90 18.25 15.48 4.67
CA GLY A 90 19.15 14.97 5.71
C GLY A 90 18.45 14.54 7.02
N GLY A 91 17.12 14.53 7.06
CA GLY A 91 16.32 14.00 8.16
C GLY A 91 15.92 12.54 7.96
N ASP A 92 14.98 12.08 8.79
CA ASP A 92 14.47 10.71 8.73
C ASP A 92 13.42 10.58 7.63
N VAL A 93 13.78 9.86 6.57
CA VAL A 93 12.92 9.60 5.40
C VAL A 93 12.69 8.10 5.28
N TYR A 94 11.43 7.71 5.13
CA TYR A 94 10.97 6.34 4.97
C TYR A 94 10.22 6.22 3.65
N TYR A 95 10.26 5.04 3.03
CA TYR A 95 9.47 4.79 1.83
C TYR A 95 8.46 3.69 2.06
N LEU A 96 7.25 3.92 1.57
CA LEU A 96 6.18 2.94 1.56
C LEU A 96 5.65 2.82 0.15
N GLY A 97 5.62 1.61 -0.38
CA GLY A 97 5.16 1.40 -1.74
C GLY A 97 4.30 0.15 -1.92
N PHE A 98 3.28 0.27 -2.75
CA PHE A 98 2.39 -0.83 -3.14
C PHE A 98 2.69 -1.29 -4.57
N SER A 99 2.78 -2.60 -4.80
CA SER A 99 2.94 -3.20 -6.13
C SER A 99 4.14 -2.60 -6.90
N SER A 100 3.93 -2.02 -8.09
CA SER A 100 4.99 -1.33 -8.84
C SER A 100 5.59 -0.14 -8.06
N GLY A 101 4.80 0.57 -7.26
CA GLY A 101 5.30 1.62 -6.36
C GLY A 101 6.19 1.06 -5.26
N GLY A 102 5.98 -0.18 -4.81
CA GLY A 102 6.91 -0.86 -3.90
C GLY A 102 8.23 -1.23 -4.59
N VAL A 103 8.18 -1.61 -5.87
CA VAL A 103 9.40 -1.79 -6.68
C VAL A 103 10.14 -0.46 -6.82
N PHE A 104 9.43 0.61 -7.17
CA PHE A 104 10.02 1.95 -7.27
C PHE A 104 10.55 2.46 -5.93
N ALA A 105 9.85 2.25 -4.81
CA ALA A 105 10.30 2.63 -3.47
C ALA A 105 11.67 2.03 -3.14
N SER A 106 11.87 0.74 -3.43
CA SER A 106 13.18 0.12 -3.24
C SER A 106 14.25 0.68 -4.17
N LEU A 107 13.91 0.98 -5.43
CA LEU A 107 14.83 1.62 -6.38
C LEU A 107 15.19 3.05 -5.95
N ALA A 108 14.22 3.84 -5.48
CA ALA A 108 14.45 5.18 -4.98
C ALA A 108 15.43 5.19 -3.81
N ALA A 109 15.44 4.13 -2.98
CA ALA A 109 16.39 3.98 -1.89
C ALA A 109 17.85 3.80 -2.34
N THR A 110 18.12 3.43 -3.60
CA THR A 110 19.49 3.34 -4.13
C THR A 110 20.06 4.71 -4.48
N ALA A 111 19.21 5.65 -4.88
CA ALA A 111 19.59 7.00 -5.27
C ALA A 111 19.40 8.04 -4.14
N ILE A 112 18.36 7.87 -3.34
CA ILE A 112 17.94 8.79 -2.27
C ILE A 112 17.76 7.95 -0.99
N PRO A 113 18.75 7.98 -0.08
CA PRO A 113 18.76 7.10 1.08
C PRO A 113 17.48 7.21 1.93
N ALA A 114 16.90 6.05 2.27
CA ALA A 114 15.82 5.92 3.23
C ALA A 114 16.30 5.20 4.49
N LYS A 115 15.69 5.52 5.63
CA LYS A 115 15.95 4.88 6.92
C LYS A 115 15.30 3.50 7.03
N ALA A 116 14.16 3.31 6.39
CA ALA A 116 13.49 2.02 6.27
C ALA A 116 12.49 2.01 5.10
N LEU A 117 12.13 0.81 4.65
CA LEU A 117 11.16 0.54 3.59
C LEU A 117 10.00 -0.30 4.10
N ALA A 118 8.78 -0.04 3.61
CA ALA A 118 7.63 -0.95 3.71
C ALA A 118 7.09 -1.25 2.31
N LEU A 119 7.17 -2.52 1.91
CA LEU A 119 6.83 -3.00 0.57
C LEU A 119 5.57 -3.87 0.61
N LEU A 120 4.46 -3.33 0.11
CA LEU A 120 3.16 -3.99 0.08
C LEU A 120 2.95 -4.67 -1.28
N SER A 121 2.69 -5.98 -1.29
CA SER A 121 2.49 -6.76 -2.53
C SER A 121 3.58 -6.51 -3.58
N ALA A 122 4.82 -6.35 -3.13
CA ALA A 122 5.96 -5.99 -3.96
C ALA A 122 7.21 -6.76 -3.52
N ARG A 123 8.03 -7.19 -4.49
CA ARG A 123 9.32 -7.85 -4.22
C ARG A 123 10.48 -6.87 -3.98
N GLY A 124 10.38 -5.66 -4.53
CA GLY A 124 11.50 -4.71 -4.63
C GLY A 124 12.52 -5.05 -5.74
N VAL A 125 13.54 -4.20 -5.94
CA VAL A 125 14.61 -4.42 -6.92
C VAL A 125 15.84 -5.04 -6.26
N GLU A 126 16.46 -6.02 -6.94
CA GLU A 126 17.60 -6.77 -6.41
C GLU A 126 18.79 -5.87 -6.02
N ALA A 127 19.04 -4.81 -6.79
CA ALA A 127 20.14 -3.87 -6.54
C ALA A 127 20.06 -3.20 -5.16
N THR A 128 18.85 -2.99 -4.61
CA THR A 128 18.65 -2.42 -3.28
C THR A 128 19.08 -3.37 -2.17
N PHE A 129 18.93 -4.68 -2.37
CA PHE A 129 19.11 -5.69 -1.33
C PHE A 129 20.49 -6.35 -1.34
N SER A 130 21.47 -5.73 -2.00
CA SER A 130 22.84 -6.24 -2.02
C SER A 130 23.41 -6.38 -0.61
N SER A 131 24.09 -7.50 -0.32
CA SER A 131 24.77 -7.68 0.97
C SER A 131 26.10 -6.92 1.08
N THR A 132 26.46 -6.11 0.09
CA THR A 132 27.68 -5.28 0.06
C THR A 132 27.38 -3.84 0.44
N ALA A 133 28.35 -3.14 1.05
CA ALA A 133 28.17 -1.74 1.44
C ALA A 133 27.92 -0.81 0.22
N PRO A 134 27.01 0.19 0.32
CA PRO A 134 26.13 0.46 1.46
C PRO A 134 25.09 -0.65 1.64
N LEU A 135 24.87 -1.06 2.89
CA LEU A 135 23.89 -2.11 3.22
C LEU A 135 22.46 -1.64 2.87
N PRO A 136 21.53 -2.57 2.59
CA PRO A 136 20.14 -2.23 2.36
C PRO A 136 19.53 -1.50 3.57
N PRO A 137 18.52 -0.65 3.34
CA PRO A 137 17.72 -0.14 4.44
C PRO A 137 16.91 -1.27 5.09
N PRO A 138 16.65 -1.21 6.42
CA PRO A 138 15.66 -2.04 7.08
C PRO A 138 14.37 -2.12 6.27
N THR A 139 13.86 -3.33 6.04
CA THR A 139 12.73 -3.53 5.13
C THR A 139 11.66 -4.44 5.72
N MET A 140 10.42 -3.97 5.69
CA MET A 140 9.22 -4.77 5.94
C MET A 140 8.56 -5.14 4.63
N TRP A 141 8.19 -6.42 4.46
CA TRP A 141 7.31 -6.89 3.39
C TRP A 141 5.94 -7.27 3.93
N VAL A 142 4.89 -6.90 3.21
CA VAL A 142 3.50 -7.22 3.52
C VAL A 142 2.84 -7.79 2.28
N LEU A 143 2.42 -9.07 2.31
CA LEU A 143 1.88 -9.76 1.12
C LEU A 143 0.52 -10.40 1.38
N GLY A 144 -0.34 -10.43 0.38
CA GLY A 144 -1.56 -11.23 0.43
C GLY A 144 -1.29 -12.73 0.27
N ARG A 145 -1.87 -13.58 1.11
CA ARG A 145 -1.74 -15.05 1.02
C ARG A 145 -2.12 -15.61 -0.36
N ASN A 146 -3.15 -15.03 -0.97
CA ASN A 146 -3.71 -15.40 -2.27
C ASN A 146 -3.31 -14.41 -3.39
N ASP A 147 -2.28 -13.61 -3.17
CA ASP A 147 -1.67 -12.80 -4.20
C ASP A 147 -1.10 -13.72 -5.30
N ARG A 148 -1.59 -13.57 -6.53
CA ARG A 148 -1.15 -14.36 -7.68
C ARG A 148 -0.07 -13.66 -8.50
N ARG A 149 0.19 -12.39 -8.23
CA ARG A 149 1.21 -11.59 -8.93
C ARG A 149 2.52 -11.61 -8.18
N VAL A 150 2.46 -11.43 -6.86
CA VAL A 150 3.61 -11.51 -5.94
C VAL A 150 3.22 -12.41 -4.77
N PRO A 151 3.09 -13.73 -4.99
CA PRO A 151 2.78 -14.65 -3.90
C PRO A 151 3.91 -14.67 -2.86
N PRO A 152 3.62 -15.08 -1.61
CA PRO A 152 4.63 -15.41 -0.59
C PRO A 152 5.76 -16.34 -1.06
N THR A 153 5.50 -17.13 -2.09
CA THR A 153 6.45 -18.08 -2.69
C THR A 153 7.18 -17.51 -3.92
N ASP A 154 7.07 -16.21 -4.20
CA ASP A 154 7.74 -15.58 -5.34
C ASP A 154 9.27 -15.71 -5.21
N PRO A 155 9.98 -16.30 -6.20
CA PRO A 155 11.42 -16.51 -6.08
C PRO A 155 12.22 -15.21 -5.96
N GLY A 156 11.78 -14.13 -6.61
CA GLY A 156 12.47 -12.83 -6.56
C GLY A 156 12.36 -12.18 -5.18
N LEU A 157 11.17 -12.23 -4.59
CA LEU A 157 10.95 -11.86 -3.19
C LEU A 157 11.85 -12.68 -2.24
N ILE A 158 11.83 -14.01 -2.35
CA ILE A 158 12.63 -14.90 -1.48
C ILE A 158 14.11 -14.57 -1.61
N THR A 159 14.58 -14.23 -2.81
CA THR A 159 15.97 -13.84 -3.07
C THR A 159 16.31 -12.53 -2.35
N ASN A 160 15.48 -11.49 -2.51
CA ASN A 160 15.69 -10.19 -1.85
C ASN A 160 15.63 -10.30 -0.33
N TRP A 161 14.69 -11.07 0.20
CA TRP A 161 14.58 -11.35 1.63
C TRP A 161 15.83 -12.11 2.13
N ALA A 162 16.27 -13.17 1.44
CA ALA A 162 17.47 -13.90 1.85
C ALA A 162 18.71 -12.98 1.86
N ALA A 163 18.80 -12.04 0.92
CA ALA A 163 19.90 -11.10 0.83
C ALA A 163 19.93 -10.09 2.00
N ILE A 164 18.79 -9.50 2.38
CA ILE A 164 18.73 -8.62 3.57
C ILE A 164 18.98 -9.41 4.87
N ALA A 165 18.47 -10.63 4.97
CA ALA A 165 18.70 -11.47 6.13
C ALA A 165 20.19 -11.82 6.28
N ALA A 166 20.88 -12.07 5.17
CA ALA A 166 22.32 -12.34 5.15
C ALA A 166 23.19 -11.10 5.45
N SER A 167 22.67 -9.89 5.22
CA SER A 167 23.39 -8.64 5.48
C SER A 167 23.38 -8.23 6.97
N GLY A 168 22.52 -8.86 7.78
CA GLY A 168 22.35 -8.55 9.21
C GLY A 168 21.55 -7.27 9.48
N VAL A 169 20.92 -6.70 8.45
CA VAL A 169 19.98 -5.57 8.55
C VAL A 169 18.63 -6.08 9.06
N ASP A 170 17.93 -5.26 9.84
CA ASP A 170 16.60 -5.61 10.35
C ASP A 170 15.57 -5.76 9.23
N TRP A 171 14.68 -6.72 9.38
CA TRP A 171 13.63 -6.97 8.40
C TRP A 171 12.41 -7.61 9.05
N ALA A 172 11.26 -7.39 8.44
CA ALA A 172 10.01 -8.00 8.88
C ALA A 172 9.21 -8.53 7.69
N TYR A 173 8.41 -9.56 7.93
CA TYR A 173 7.61 -10.21 6.90
C TYR A 173 6.23 -10.55 7.44
N TYR A 174 5.20 -10.02 6.79
CA TYR A 174 3.80 -10.24 7.14
C TYR A 174 3.05 -10.80 5.95
N VAL A 175 2.17 -11.76 6.24
CA VAL A 175 1.21 -12.29 5.27
C VAL A 175 -0.18 -11.92 5.75
N ASN A 176 -0.91 -11.19 4.93
CA ASN A 176 -2.34 -10.97 5.11
C ASN A 176 -3.06 -12.29 4.78
N GLU A 177 -3.53 -12.96 5.84
CA GLU A 177 -4.28 -14.20 5.71
C GLU A 177 -5.73 -13.91 5.32
N PRO A 178 -6.40 -14.83 4.61
CA PRO A 178 -7.80 -14.66 4.32
C PRO A 178 -8.62 -14.61 5.62
N VAL A 179 -9.46 -13.59 5.74
CA VAL A 179 -10.25 -13.32 6.94
C VAL A 179 -11.73 -13.28 6.60
N GLY A 180 -12.55 -13.68 7.58
CA GLY A 180 -13.99 -13.72 7.43
C GLY A 180 -14.56 -12.31 7.28
N MET A 181 -15.48 -12.14 6.33
CA MET A 181 -16.24 -10.90 6.17
C MET A 181 -17.18 -10.73 7.37
N LEU A 182 -16.98 -9.65 8.12
CA LEU A 182 -17.86 -9.28 9.23
C LEU A 182 -19.17 -8.67 8.71
N PRO A 183 -20.28 -8.77 9.47
CA PRO A 183 -21.55 -8.14 9.10
C PRO A 183 -21.42 -6.63 8.79
N GLU A 184 -20.46 -5.95 9.40
CA GLU A 184 -20.20 -4.52 9.24
C GLU A 184 -19.22 -4.17 8.11
N ALA A 185 -18.85 -5.11 7.23
CA ALA A 185 -17.84 -4.86 6.19
C ALA A 185 -18.19 -3.65 5.31
N PHE A 186 -19.43 -3.57 4.84
CA PHE A 186 -19.86 -2.63 3.82
C PHE A 186 -20.32 -1.27 4.37
N GLU A 187 -20.74 -1.18 5.63
CA GLU A 187 -21.08 0.12 6.26
C GLU A 187 -19.87 1.05 6.41
N ARG A 188 -18.65 0.51 6.39
CA ARG A 188 -17.40 1.28 6.53
C ARG A 188 -16.96 1.94 5.23
N ILE A 189 -17.58 1.58 4.11
CA ILE A 189 -17.31 2.17 2.80
C ILE A 189 -17.83 3.60 2.81
N ALA A 190 -16.92 4.56 2.89
CA ALA A 190 -17.24 5.97 2.81
C ALA A 190 -17.49 6.37 1.34
N ASP A 191 -18.71 6.18 0.85
CA ASP A 191 -19.17 6.74 -0.42
C ASP A 191 -20.15 7.88 -0.16
N PRO A 192 -19.83 9.15 -0.49
CA PRO A 192 -20.75 10.27 -0.30
C PRO A 192 -22.00 10.18 -1.19
N THR A 193 -22.00 9.30 -2.20
CA THR A 193 -23.11 9.09 -3.13
C THR A 193 -23.96 7.86 -2.81
N SER A 194 -23.56 7.05 -1.83
CA SER A 194 -24.33 5.88 -1.38
C SER A 194 -24.11 5.59 0.10
N GLY A 195 -25.20 5.46 0.84
CA GLY A 195 -25.17 5.09 2.26
C GLY A 195 -25.68 3.67 2.44
N VAL A 196 -24.79 2.75 2.81
CA VAL A 196 -25.17 1.41 3.27
C VAL A 196 -25.37 1.49 4.78
N SER A 197 -26.58 1.17 5.24
CA SER A 197 -26.85 1.10 6.68
C SER A 197 -26.20 -0.16 7.29
N PRO A 198 -26.01 -0.20 8.63
CA PRO A 198 -25.54 -1.42 9.30
C PRO A 198 -26.38 -2.66 8.96
N THR A 199 -27.70 -2.49 8.83
CA THR A 199 -28.62 -3.56 8.45
C THR A 199 -28.41 -4.00 7.00
N ASP A 200 -28.27 -3.06 6.07
CA ASP A 200 -27.99 -3.39 4.66
C ASP A 200 -26.66 -4.15 4.51
N SER A 201 -25.64 -3.76 5.28
CA SER A 201 -24.35 -4.45 5.31
C SER A 201 -24.51 -5.89 5.82
N ALA A 202 -25.17 -6.07 6.97
CA ALA A 202 -25.39 -7.39 7.55
C ALA A 202 -26.21 -8.31 6.64
N ASP A 203 -27.27 -7.77 6.01
CA ASP A 203 -28.10 -8.51 5.07
C ASP A 203 -27.32 -8.91 3.81
N ALA A 204 -26.48 -8.02 3.29
CA ALA A 204 -25.63 -8.32 2.14
C ALA A 204 -24.63 -9.45 2.44
N VAL A 205 -23.97 -9.42 3.61
CA VAL A 205 -23.04 -10.48 4.05
C VAL A 205 -23.79 -11.81 4.21
N ALA A 206 -24.97 -11.80 4.83
CA ALA A 206 -25.79 -13.00 4.98
C ALA A 206 -26.24 -13.58 3.62
N GLN A 207 -26.56 -12.73 2.65
CA GLN A 207 -26.94 -13.14 1.29
C GLN A 207 -25.75 -13.70 0.51
N LEU A 208 -24.56 -13.11 0.64
CA LEU A 208 -23.32 -13.66 0.07
C LEU A 208 -23.05 -15.07 0.64
N ALA A 209 -23.21 -15.26 1.94
CA ALA A 209 -23.06 -16.58 2.56
C ALA A 209 -24.11 -17.58 2.06
N ALA A 210 -25.39 -17.20 2.05
CA ALA A 210 -26.48 -18.05 1.57
C ALA A 210 -26.37 -18.39 0.07
N GLY A 211 -25.83 -17.46 -0.72
CA GLY A 211 -25.52 -17.63 -2.14
C GLY A 211 -24.23 -18.41 -2.42
N GLY A 212 -23.58 -18.95 -1.39
CA GLY A 212 -22.36 -19.75 -1.53
C GLY A 212 -21.17 -18.97 -2.07
N GLN A 213 -21.10 -17.67 -1.78
CA GLN A 213 -19.97 -16.80 -2.16
C GLN A 213 -18.90 -16.73 -1.06
N LEU A 214 -19.27 -17.08 0.17
CA LEU A 214 -18.40 -17.16 1.34
C LEU A 214 -18.30 -18.61 1.84
N ASP A 215 -17.19 -18.96 2.47
CA ASP A 215 -17.02 -20.26 3.12
C ASP A 215 -17.70 -20.32 4.52
N ALA A 216 -17.52 -21.43 5.23
CA ALA A 216 -18.09 -21.63 6.57
C ALA A 216 -17.56 -20.65 7.64
N CYS A 217 -16.41 -20.02 7.40
CA CYS A 217 -15.80 -18.99 8.23
C CYS A 217 -16.09 -17.57 7.72
N SER A 218 -17.02 -17.43 6.76
CA SER A 218 -17.34 -16.18 6.06
C SER A 218 -16.19 -15.60 5.23
N VAL A 219 -15.17 -16.39 4.91
CA VAL A 219 -14.06 -15.95 4.04
C VAL A 219 -14.55 -15.94 2.59
N PRO A 220 -14.23 -14.91 1.78
CA PRO A 220 -14.57 -14.94 0.36
C PRO A 220 -13.97 -16.15 -0.36
N LEU A 221 -14.76 -16.83 -1.19
CA LEU A 221 -14.28 -17.99 -1.97
C LEU A 221 -13.40 -17.59 -3.17
N GLY A 222 -13.27 -16.30 -3.43
CA GLY A 222 -12.45 -15.75 -4.50
C GLY A 222 -12.31 -14.23 -4.39
N ARG A 223 -11.65 -13.66 -5.40
CA ARG A 223 -11.50 -12.22 -5.59
C ARG A 223 -12.84 -11.52 -5.80
N GLY A 224 -12.89 -10.20 -5.60
CA GLY A 224 -14.11 -9.40 -5.73
C GLY A 224 -14.81 -9.53 -7.08
N ASN A 225 -14.06 -9.82 -8.16
CA ASN A 225 -14.62 -10.07 -9.50
C ASN A 225 -15.13 -11.50 -9.72
N ALA A 226 -14.78 -12.44 -8.84
CA ALA A 226 -15.28 -13.81 -8.85
C ALA A 226 -16.54 -13.97 -7.97
N ILE A 227 -16.80 -13.01 -7.08
CA ILE A 227 -18.04 -12.94 -6.31
C ILE A 227 -19.19 -12.52 -7.22
N ASP A 228 -20.25 -13.33 -7.24
CA ASP A 228 -21.51 -12.99 -7.87
C ASP A 228 -22.30 -12.03 -6.98
N TRP A 229 -22.19 -10.74 -7.27
CA TRP A 229 -22.91 -9.69 -6.55
C TRP A 229 -24.42 -9.65 -6.86
N THR A 230 -24.92 -10.43 -7.84
CA THR A 230 -26.36 -10.50 -8.11
C THR A 230 -27.14 -11.26 -7.05
N VAL A 231 -26.45 -12.06 -6.22
CA VAL A 231 -27.04 -12.71 -5.04
C VAL A 231 -27.34 -11.71 -3.92
N VAL A 232 -26.63 -10.57 -3.93
CA VAL A 232 -26.86 -9.46 -3.02
C VAL A 232 -27.97 -8.61 -3.60
N THR A 233 -29.08 -8.58 -2.89
CA THR A 233 -30.17 -7.65 -3.09
C THR A 233 -29.84 -6.38 -2.33
N PRO A 234 -29.73 -5.27 -3.05
CA PRO A 234 -30.30 -4.07 -2.51
C PRO A 234 -31.05 -3.29 -3.58
N GLY A 235 -31.95 -2.43 -3.09
CA GLY A 235 -32.46 -1.32 -3.87
C GLY A 235 -31.36 -0.26 -4.13
N PRO A 236 -31.71 1.03 -4.22
CA PRO A 236 -30.87 2.10 -4.78
C PRO A 236 -29.51 2.40 -4.09
N SER A 237 -29.10 1.66 -3.06
CA SER A 237 -27.91 1.95 -2.21
C SER A 237 -26.59 1.30 -2.64
N PHE A 238 -26.55 0.30 -3.54
CA PHE A 238 -25.27 -0.23 -4.07
C PHE A 238 -25.05 0.31 -5.48
N THR A 239 -24.56 1.55 -5.54
CA THR A 239 -24.21 2.21 -6.79
C THR A 239 -22.97 1.55 -7.42
N GLY A 240 -22.68 1.86 -8.69
CA GLY A 240 -21.45 1.40 -9.34
C GLY A 240 -20.15 1.76 -8.59
N PRO A 241 -19.99 3.01 -8.11
CA PRO A 241 -18.88 3.40 -7.24
C PRO A 241 -18.79 2.56 -5.97
N PHE A 242 -19.90 2.34 -5.27
CA PHE A 242 -19.95 1.50 -4.07
C PHE A 242 -19.46 0.07 -4.34
N LEU A 243 -19.96 -0.55 -5.40
CA LEU A 243 -19.57 -1.91 -5.79
C LEU A 243 -18.08 -2.04 -6.10
N THR A 244 -17.43 -0.96 -6.55
CA THR A 244 -15.98 -0.95 -6.73
C THR A 244 -15.25 -1.10 -5.39
N GLU A 245 -15.63 -0.34 -4.36
CA GLU A 245 -14.99 -0.44 -3.05
C GLU A 245 -15.37 -1.74 -2.33
N ALA A 246 -16.60 -2.22 -2.46
CA ALA A 246 -17.02 -3.50 -1.90
C ALA A 246 -16.22 -4.68 -2.49
N ARG A 247 -15.93 -4.64 -3.79
CA ARG A 247 -15.03 -5.62 -4.44
C ARG A 247 -13.60 -5.51 -3.94
N ARG A 248 -13.13 -4.29 -3.67
CA ARG A 248 -11.78 -4.06 -3.14
C ARG A 248 -11.64 -4.61 -1.72
N GLN A 249 -12.64 -4.43 -0.87
CA GLN A 249 -12.69 -5.05 0.45
C GLN A 249 -12.72 -6.59 0.36
N VAL A 250 -13.49 -7.16 -0.58
CA VAL A 250 -13.42 -8.61 -0.83
C VAL A 250 -12.00 -9.05 -1.21
N ASP A 251 -11.34 -8.33 -2.12
CA ASP A 251 -9.96 -8.63 -2.52
C ASP A 251 -9.00 -8.56 -1.33
N GLU A 252 -9.21 -7.62 -0.41
CA GLU A 252 -8.44 -7.49 0.82
C GLU A 252 -8.65 -8.69 1.76
N LEU A 253 -9.91 -8.98 2.10
CA LEU A 253 -10.28 -10.09 2.99
C LEU A 253 -9.90 -11.45 2.39
N PHE A 254 -9.80 -11.56 1.05
CA PHE A 254 -9.30 -12.75 0.37
C PHE A 254 -7.76 -12.85 0.41
N GLY A 255 -7.05 -11.80 0.82
CA GLY A 255 -5.59 -11.73 0.78
C GLY A 255 -5.07 -11.66 -0.66
N ALA A 256 -5.71 -10.89 -1.54
CA ALA A 256 -5.29 -10.71 -2.93
C ALA A 256 -4.15 -9.68 -3.08
N HIS A 257 -3.89 -9.26 -4.32
CA HIS A 257 -2.91 -8.21 -4.65
C HIS A 257 -3.52 -6.81 -4.43
N THR A 258 -3.68 -6.42 -3.18
CA THR A 258 -4.23 -5.12 -2.77
C THR A 258 -3.52 -4.61 -1.51
N VAL A 259 -3.63 -3.31 -1.25
CA VAL A 259 -3.27 -2.74 0.05
C VAL A 259 -4.22 -3.29 1.12
N THR A 260 -3.67 -3.59 2.29
CA THR A 260 -4.40 -3.85 3.53
C THR A 260 -3.83 -2.97 4.63
N SER A 261 -4.68 -2.53 5.54
CA SER A 261 -4.31 -1.71 6.69
C SER A 261 -4.24 -2.51 7.99
N ASP A 262 -4.39 -3.83 7.95
CA ASP A 262 -4.30 -4.70 9.14
C ASP A 262 -2.96 -4.61 9.87
N VAL A 263 -1.89 -4.30 9.12
CA VAL A 263 -0.53 -4.13 9.64
C VAL A 263 -0.11 -2.66 9.76
N ARG A 264 -1.05 -1.71 9.67
CA ARG A 264 -0.74 -0.27 9.64
C ARG A 264 0.06 0.22 10.85
N GLN A 265 -0.25 -0.29 12.05
CA GLN A 265 0.48 0.08 13.27
C GLN A 265 1.89 -0.52 13.26
N GLN A 266 2.04 -1.77 12.81
CA GLN A 266 3.32 -2.45 12.71
C GLN A 266 4.25 -1.75 11.72
N ILE A 267 3.70 -1.23 10.61
CA ILE A 267 4.45 -0.39 9.66
C ILE A 267 4.93 0.89 10.34
N ALA A 268 4.04 1.60 11.04
CA ALA A 268 4.41 2.84 11.75
C ALA A 268 5.49 2.59 12.82
N ASP A 269 5.31 1.54 13.62
CA ASP A 269 6.26 1.13 14.66
C ASP A 269 7.61 0.73 14.06
N PHE A 270 7.60 0.01 12.92
CA PHE A 270 8.81 -0.37 12.21
C PHE A 270 9.59 0.85 11.72
N PHE A 271 8.92 1.86 11.14
CA PHE A 271 9.60 3.11 10.78
C PHE A 271 10.18 3.83 12.00
N LEU A 272 9.41 3.96 13.08
CA LEU A 272 9.85 4.65 14.28
C LEU A 272 10.97 3.92 15.06
N ALA A 273 11.17 2.63 14.82
CA ALA A 273 12.30 1.88 15.35
C ALA A 273 13.63 2.19 14.63
N HIS A 274 13.58 2.88 13.48
CA HIS A 274 14.73 3.15 12.61
C HIS A 274 14.90 4.66 12.33
N PRO A 275 15.38 5.47 13.29
CA PRO A 275 15.71 6.89 13.07
C PRO A 275 17.12 7.09 12.48
#